data_AF-A0AA88RKL0-F1
#
_entry.id   AF-A0AA88RKL0-F1
#
_cell.length_a   1.000
_cell.length_b   1.000
_cell.length_c   1.000
_cell.angle_alpha   90.00
_cell.angle_beta   90.00
_cell.angle_gamma   90.00
#
_symmetry.space_group_name_H-M   'P 1'
#
loop_
_entity.id
_entity.type
_entity.pdbx_description
1 polymer ?
#
loop_
_entity_poly.entity_id
_entity_poly.type
_entity_poly.pdbx_seq_one_letter_code
_entity_poly.pdbx_strand_id
1 'polypeptide(L)'
;MDALKVIVEILTGKVFNIQVDKDATVAELKREIEAQEDLPNNRLILMFEGSLLNGNEAPLFEYGVGEGSHVYLFFHVIDNESTENFLLYSQECILYQPLQPRDS
;
A
#
# COMPACT_ATOMS: atom_id res chain seq x y z
N MET A 1 18.54 12.73 9.18
CA MET A 1 17.86 11.67 8.41
C MET A 1 16.54 12.28 8.01
N ASP A 2 16.31 12.40 6.70
CA ASP A 2 15.06 12.94 6.21
C ASP A 2 14.02 11.81 6.21
N ALA A 3 12.91 12.01 6.90
CA ALA A 3 11.81 11.07 6.91
C ALA A 3 10.89 11.30 5.71
N LEU A 4 10.41 10.20 5.13
CA LEU A 4 9.42 10.12 4.08
C LEU A 4 8.08 9.72 4.70
N LYS A 5 7.06 10.56 4.53
CA LYS A 5 5.70 10.25 4.97
C LYS A 5 4.90 9.63 3.82
N VAL A 6 4.39 8.43 4.05
CA VAL A 6 3.51 7.71 3.12
C VAL A 6 2.11 7.60 3.71
N ILE A 7 1.09 7.87 2.92
CA ILE A 7 -0.31 7.67 3.31
C ILE A 7 -0.70 6.27 2.86
N VAL A 8 -1.24 5.47 3.78
CA VAL A 8 -1.66 4.09 3.52
C VAL A 8 -3.16 3.98 3.76
N GLU A 9 -3.89 3.45 2.77
CA GLU A 9 -5.33 3.18 2.86
C GLU A 9 -5.59 1.68 2.76
N ILE A 10 -6.24 1.12 3.79
CA ILE A 10 -6.77 -0.24 3.77
C ILE A 10 -8.12 -0.24 3.05
N LEU A 11 -8.45 -1.31 2.33
CA LEU A 11 -9.75 -1.48 1.67
C LEU A 11 -10.98 -1.30 2.58
N THR A 12 -10.85 -1.45 3.90
CA THR A 12 -11.92 -1.15 4.85
C THR A 12 -12.19 0.35 4.99
N GLY A 13 -11.48 1.21 4.24
CA GLY A 13 -11.54 2.67 4.30
C GLY A 13 -10.72 3.29 5.42
N LYS A 14 -9.90 2.50 6.13
CA LYS A 14 -9.00 3.02 7.17
C LYS A 14 -7.78 3.64 6.51
N VAL A 15 -7.57 4.94 6.75
CA VAL A 15 -6.40 5.68 6.29
C VAL A 15 -5.48 5.99 7.47
N PHE A 16 -4.18 5.74 7.31
CA PHE A 16 -3.16 6.07 8.29
C PHE A 16 -1.86 6.53 7.60
N ASN A 17 -0.95 7.10 8.38
CA ASN A 17 0.34 7.56 7.87
C ASN A 17 1.44 6.66 8.41
N ILE A 18 2.44 6.37 7.57
CA ILE A 18 3.67 5.69 7.94
C ILE A 18 4.85 6.64 7.65
N GLN A 19 5.82 6.67 8.56
CA GLN A 19 7.08 7.36 8.35
C GLN A 19 8.19 6.34 8.15
N VAL A 20 8.93 6.46 7.06
CA VAL A 20 10.11 5.65 6.74
C VAL A 20 11.26 6.55 6.33
N ASP A 21 12.46 6.02 6.18
CA ASP A 21 13.57 6.77 5.61
C ASP A 21 13.34 7.02 4.10
N LYS A 22 13.95 8.09 3.54
CA LYS A 22 13.80 8.43 2.12
C LYS A 22 14.28 7.35 1.14
N ASP A 23 15.25 6.55 1.56
CA ASP A 23 15.80 5.42 0.80
C ASP A 23 15.20 4.08 1.22
N ALA A 24 14.14 4.10 2.02
CA ALA A 24 13.50 2.89 2.50
C ALA A 24 12.98 2.00 1.36
N THR A 25 13.00 0.71 1.63
CA THR A 25 12.56 -0.36 0.75
C THR A 25 11.10 -0.72 0.97
N VAL A 26 10.52 -1.45 0.02
CA VAL A 26 9.16 -2.01 0.18
C VAL A 26 9.07 -2.90 1.43
N ALA A 27 10.11 -3.67 1.75
CA ALA A 27 10.14 -4.51 2.94
C ALA A 27 10.06 -3.69 4.24
N GLU A 28 10.77 -2.56 4.31
CA GLU A 28 10.74 -1.66 5.46
C GLU A 28 9.38 -1.01 5.63
N LEU A 29 8.76 -0.53 4.55
CA LEU A 29 7.39 -0.01 4.60
C LEU A 29 6.41 -1.06 5.14
N LYS A 30 6.48 -2.31 4.66
CA LYS A 30 5.64 -3.40 5.17
C LYS A 30 5.91 -3.71 6.65
N ARG A 31 7.15 -3.60 7.11
CA ARG A 31 7.53 -3.80 8.52
C ARG A 31 6.93 -2.71 9.42
N GLU A 32 6.99 -1.45 8.99
CA GLU A 32 6.36 -0.36 9.74
C GLU A 32 4.84 -0.50 9.80
N ILE A 33 4.21 -0.95 8.70
CA ILE A 33 2.78 -1.27 8.67
C ILE A 33 2.46 -2.42 9.64
N GLU A 34 3.25 -3.50 9.64
CA GLU A 34 3.10 -4.63 10.57
C GLU A 34 3.17 -4.17 12.02
N ALA A 35 4.14 -3.32 12.37
CA ALA A 35 4.29 -2.79 13.72
C ALA A 35 3.11 -1.89 14.15
N GLN A 36 2.51 -1.14 13.22
CA GLN A 36 1.44 -0.20 13.52
C GLN A 36 0.04 -0.84 13.53
N GLU A 37 -0.20 -1.77 12.62
CA GLU A 37 -1.53 -2.38 12.40
C GLU A 37 -1.64 -3.81 12.95
N ASP A 38 -0.55 -4.40 13.45
CA ASP A 38 -0.47 -5.79 13.93
C ASP A 38 -0.88 -6.82 12.85
N LEU A 39 -0.49 -6.53 11.61
CA LEU A 39 -0.77 -7.37 10.44
C LEU A 39 0.51 -8.04 9.95
N PRO A 40 0.55 -9.38 9.81
CA PRO A 40 1.77 -10.09 9.43
C PRO A 40 2.24 -9.67 8.03
N ASN A 41 3.52 -9.28 7.92
CA ASN A 41 4.12 -8.73 6.70
C ASN A 41 3.88 -9.58 5.44
N ASN A 42 3.93 -10.91 5.57
CA ASN A 42 3.75 -11.84 4.46
C ASN A 42 2.34 -11.85 3.86
N ARG A 43 1.35 -11.26 4.55
CA ARG A 43 -0.01 -11.10 4.05
C ARG A 43 -0.24 -9.75 3.38
N LEU A 44 0.69 -8.79 3.52
CA LEU A 44 0.55 -7.44 3.00
C LEU A 44 0.89 -7.37 1.51
N ILE A 45 -0.03 -6.80 0.74
CA ILE A 45 0.14 -6.48 -0.68
C ILE A 45 -0.06 -4.98 -0.82
N LEU A 46 0.95 -4.29 -1.32
CA LEU A 46 0.92 -2.84 -1.52
C LEU A 46 0.78 -2.53 -3.01
N MET A 47 -0.04 -1.53 -3.32
CA MET A 47 -0.24 -1.03 -4.68
C MET A 47 -0.10 0.49 -4.72
N PHE A 48 0.59 0.99 -5.74
CA PHE A 48 0.74 2.41 -6.01
C PHE A 48 0.56 2.66 -7.51
N GLU A 49 -0.31 3.61 -7.88
CA GLU A 49 -0.60 3.97 -9.29
C GLU A 49 -0.87 2.76 -10.21
N GLY A 50 -1.60 1.75 -9.72
CA GLY A 50 -1.90 0.51 -10.45
C GLY A 50 -0.73 -0.49 -10.54
N SER A 51 0.43 -0.16 -9.98
CA SER A 51 1.60 -1.04 -9.89
C SER A 51 1.69 -1.71 -8.52
N LEU A 52 1.90 -3.03 -8.51
CA LEU A 52 2.15 -3.78 -7.29
C LEU A 52 3.61 -3.59 -6.82
N LEU A 53 3.80 -3.26 -5.56
CA LEU A 53 5.12 -3.18 -4.93
C LEU A 53 5.57 -4.59 -4.53
N ASN A 54 6.05 -5.35 -5.52
CA ASN A 54 6.41 -6.75 -5.39
C ASN A 54 7.89 -7.00 -5.06
N GLY A 55 8.77 -6.01 -5.26
CA GLY A 55 10.19 -6.09 -4.98
C GLY A 55 10.49 -5.70 -3.54
N ASN A 56 10.62 -6.68 -2.64
CA ASN A 56 10.90 -6.42 -1.23
C ASN A 56 12.17 -5.58 -1.00
N GLU A 57 13.22 -5.79 -1.80
CA GLU A 57 14.50 -5.06 -1.71
C GLU A 57 14.52 -3.77 -2.53
N ALA A 58 13.54 -3.56 -3.42
CA ALA A 58 13.51 -2.36 -4.24
C ALA A 58 13.12 -1.15 -3.38
N PRO A 59 13.83 -0.02 -3.52
CA PRO A 59 13.52 1.20 -2.80
C PRO A 59 12.20 1.80 -3.29
N LEU A 60 11.49 2.47 -2.39
CA LEU A 60 10.16 3.04 -2.67
C LEU A 60 10.18 4.05 -3.83
N PHE A 61 11.26 4.81 -3.96
CA PHE A 61 11.39 5.81 -5.03
C PHE A 61 11.48 5.18 -6.43
N GLU A 62 11.93 3.91 -6.56
CA GLU A 62 11.94 3.22 -7.86
C GLU A 62 10.53 2.95 -8.38
N TYR A 63 9.55 2.85 -7.47
CA TYR A 63 8.13 2.74 -7.81
C TYR A 63 7.43 4.10 -7.92
N GLY A 64 8.17 5.21 -7.77
CA GLY A 64 7.60 6.56 -7.77
C GLY A 64 6.91 6.95 -6.45
N VAL A 65 7.07 6.16 -5.38
CA VAL A 65 6.53 6.49 -4.06
C VAL A 65 7.40 7.57 -3.43
N GLY A 66 6.78 8.71 -3.11
CA GLY A 66 7.41 9.91 -2.57
C GLY A 66 6.62 10.50 -1.41
N GLU A 67 6.95 11.74 -1.04
CA GLU A 67 6.37 12.42 0.11
C GLU A 67 4.86 12.65 -0.12
N GLY A 68 4.05 12.14 0.81
CA GLY A 68 2.60 12.22 0.73
C GLY A 68 1.98 11.28 -0.30
N SER A 69 2.74 10.36 -0.90
CA SER A 69 2.18 9.35 -1.80
C SER A 69 1.11 8.50 -1.12
N HIS A 70 0.07 8.17 -1.88
CA HIS A 70 -1.07 7.39 -1.42
C HIS A 70 -0.96 5.93 -1.88
N VAL A 71 -0.68 5.03 -0.96
CA VAL A 71 -0.49 3.59 -1.21
C VAL A 71 -1.71 2.82 -0.71
N TYR A 72 -2.23 1.95 -1.56
CA TYR A 72 -3.33 1.06 -1.20
C TYR A 72 -2.78 -0.24 -0.59
N LEU A 73 -3.32 -0.64 0.56
CA LEU A 73 -2.99 -1.86 1.26
C LEU A 73 -4.11 -2.90 1.10
N PHE A 74 -3.72 -4.06 0.59
CA PHE A 74 -4.52 -5.28 0.60
C PHE A 74 -3.85 -6.28 1.54
N PHE A 75 -4.66 -7.15 2.13
CA PHE A 75 -4.13 -8.24 2.92
C PHE A 75 -4.91 -9.52 2.68
N HIS A 76 -4.19 -10.64 2.63
CA HIS A 76 -4.84 -11.94 2.65
C HIS A 76 -5.42 -12.19 4.04
N VAL A 77 -6.74 -12.28 4.14
CA VAL A 77 -7.40 -12.76 5.36
C VAL A 77 -7.30 -14.28 5.34
N ILE A 78 -6.46 -14.87 6.21
CA ILE A 78 -6.51 -16.31 6.48
C ILE A 78 -7.50 -16.49 7.63
N ASP A 79 -8.78 -16.30 7.33
CA ASP A 79 -9.83 -16.85 8.17
C ASP A 79 -10.02 -18.30 7.74
N ASN A 80 -10.12 -19.20 8.71
CA ASN A 80 -10.20 -20.64 8.48
C ASN A 80 -11.49 -21.10 7.74
N GLU A 81 -12.28 -20.18 7.15
CA GLU A 81 -13.53 -20.49 6.44
C GLU A 81 -13.91 -19.57 5.25
N SER A 82 -13.14 -18.59 4.78
CA SER A 82 -13.62 -17.77 3.65
C SER A 82 -12.51 -17.19 2.77
N THR A 83 -12.12 -17.94 1.75
CA THR A 83 -11.31 -17.45 0.63
C THR A 83 -12.18 -16.62 -0.33
N GLU A 84 -12.75 -15.52 0.14
CA GLU A 84 -13.21 -14.49 -0.78
C GLU A 84 -11.97 -13.78 -1.32
N ASN A 85 -11.71 -13.91 -2.62
CA ASN A 85 -10.63 -13.22 -3.31
C ASN A 85 -10.90 -11.71 -3.34
N PHE A 86 -10.69 -11.02 -2.21
CA PHE A 86 -10.79 -9.56 -2.09
C PHE A 86 -9.93 -8.82 -3.14
N LEU A 87 -8.86 -9.45 -3.62
CA LEU A 87 -7.93 -8.90 -4.61
C LEU A 87 -8.52 -8.81 -6.04
N LEU A 88 -9.54 -9.61 -6.38
CA LEU A 88 -10.16 -9.57 -7.71
C LEU A 88 -11.18 -8.44 -7.82
N TYR A 89 -11.96 -8.22 -6.76
CA TYR A 89 -12.94 -7.11 -6.73
C TYR A 89 -12.27 -5.74 -6.61
N SER A 90 -11.10 -5.65 -5.99
CA SER A 90 -10.43 -4.36 -5.80
C SER A 90 -9.66 -3.84 -7.01
N GLN A 91 -9.10 -4.71 -7.87
CA GLN A 91 -8.48 -4.27 -9.12
C GLN A 91 -9.49 -3.59 -10.05
N GLU A 92 -10.76 -4.05 -10.06
CA GLU A 92 -11.82 -3.35 -10.78
C GLU A 92 -12.16 -2.01 -10.10
N CYS A 93 -12.20 -1.92 -8.77
CA CYS A 93 -12.52 -0.64 -8.10
C CYS A 93 -11.46 0.47 -8.30
N ILE A 94 -10.17 0.13 -8.37
CA ILE A 94 -9.09 1.14 -8.48
C ILE A 94 -8.99 1.68 -9.91
N LEU A 95 -9.30 0.86 -10.92
CA LEU A 95 -9.40 1.30 -12.31
C LEU A 95 -10.68 2.10 -12.62
N TYR A 96 -11.66 2.08 -11.71
CA TYR A 96 -12.91 2.84 -11.79
C TYR A 96 -12.93 4.07 -10.87
N GLN A 97 -11.79 4.60 -10.43
CA GLN A 97 -11.75 5.99 -9.99
C GLN A 97 -11.83 6.89 -11.23
N PRO A 98 -12.89 7.70 -11.40
CA PRO A 98 -12.91 8.67 -12.49
C PRO A 98 -11.70 9.58 -12.29
N LEU A 99 -10.83 9.66 -13.31
CA LEU A 99 -9.81 10.70 -13.41
C LEU A 99 -10.49 12.01 -13.05
N GLN A 100 -10.17 12.58 -11.88
CA GLN A 100 -10.63 13.91 -11.50
C GLN A 100 -10.29 14.81 -12.69
N PRO A 101 -11.26 15.53 -13.28
CA PRO A 101 -10.95 16.40 -14.41
C PRO A 101 -9.84 17.35 -13.95
N ARG A 102 -8.72 17.32 -14.68
CA ARG A 102 -7.64 18.26 -14.46
C ARG A 102 -8.21 19.62 -14.84
N ASP A 103 -8.66 20.38 -13.85
CA ASP A 103 -9.21 21.73 -14.03
C ASP A 103 -8.27 22.56 -14.91
N SER A 104 -8.72 22.90 -16.12
CA SER A 104 -8.24 23.99 -16.99
C SER A 104 -9.20 24.19 -18.16
#